data_AF-A0A923R269-F1
#
_entry.id   AF-A0A923R269-F1
#
_cell.length_a   1.000
_cell.length_b   1.000
_cell.length_c   1.000
_cell.angle_alpha   90.00
_cell.angle_beta   90.00
_cell.angle_gamma   90.00
#
_symmetry.space_group_name_H-M   'P 1'
#
loop_
_entity.id
_entity.type
_entity.pdbx_description
1 polymer ?
#
loop_
_entity_poly.entity_id
_entity_poly.type
_entity_poly.pdbx_seq_one_letter_code
_entity_poly.pdbx_strand_id
1 'polypeptide(L)'
;MKIIKLVTLLCFLIPITSFAQDQTIMVNGKSRSMVVYAPKNLAQNRPLVIACHGSGASGPEHARWRPFTSIADTARFVVVYPTAIGGSWDLSGNSDIDFMSAIIVKMYEQYKIDKNRVYINGFSLGGMFTYHAANKMANKIAAFGAASGYPLWGANFTSSRPIPLIHIHGDKDDFVKYSGVQAIIDGWVKRNNITAPVKITSPYPVGRSNTNTKKYYGPGTCRTEVVFITVAGLGHSTESSSNFNTNNEFWKFSSRFPLNMPCTITGLEDESKSDATTDEILGVFSNPTSTDFTIEHKGAFDYIIYNMEGLKLQEGASNGKATLGSSLPQGIYVVKIKDDFTEKTMKLVKNQ
;
A
#
# COMPACT_ATOMS: atom_id res chain seq x y z
N MET A 1 -20.61 -57.40 -34.92
CA MET A 1 -19.51 -56.86 -34.07
C MET A 1 -19.34 -55.38 -34.38
N LYS A 2 -19.78 -54.48 -33.47
CA LYS A 2 -19.57 -53.03 -33.60
C LYS A 2 -18.30 -52.65 -32.80
N ILE A 3 -17.29 -52.15 -33.50
CA ILE A 3 -16.05 -51.65 -32.89
C ILE A 3 -16.32 -50.22 -32.39
N ILE A 4 -16.39 -50.05 -31.08
CA ILE A 4 -16.44 -48.74 -30.43
C ILE A 4 -14.99 -48.25 -30.33
N LYS A 5 -14.62 -47.23 -31.12
CA LYS A 5 -13.34 -46.52 -30.97
C LYS A 5 -13.44 -45.61 -29.76
N LEU A 6 -12.74 -45.97 -28.69
CA LEU A 6 -12.54 -45.15 -27.51
C LEU A 6 -11.57 -44.01 -27.88
N VAL A 7 -12.07 -42.78 -27.98
CA VAL A 7 -11.23 -41.58 -28.15
C VAL A 7 -10.82 -41.11 -26.75
N THR A 8 -9.58 -41.42 -26.38
CA THR A 8 -8.99 -40.96 -25.11
C THR A 8 -8.65 -39.48 -25.26
N LEU A 9 -9.44 -38.60 -24.64
CA LEU A 9 -9.13 -37.17 -24.55
C LEU A 9 -7.97 -36.99 -23.56
N LEU A 10 -6.75 -36.87 -24.09
CA LEU A 10 -5.56 -36.60 -23.30
C LEU A 10 -5.58 -35.11 -22.88
N CYS A 11 -6.09 -34.81 -21.69
CA CYS A 11 -5.92 -33.50 -21.07
C CYS A 11 -4.45 -33.30 -20.70
N PHE A 12 -3.68 -32.66 -21.59
CA PHE A 12 -2.38 -32.12 -21.22
C PHE A 12 -2.59 -31.02 -20.17
N LEU A 13 -2.36 -31.35 -18.90
CA LEU A 13 -2.08 -30.37 -17.85
C LEU A 13 -0.76 -29.68 -18.19
N ILE A 14 -0.84 -28.59 -18.96
CA ILE A 14 0.32 -27.72 -19.18
C ILE A 14 0.69 -27.14 -17.81
N PRO A 15 1.88 -27.42 -17.26
CA PRO A 15 2.31 -26.80 -16.03
C PRO A 15 2.39 -25.28 -16.26
N ILE A 16 1.54 -24.51 -15.58
CA ILE A 16 1.58 -23.06 -15.61
C ILE A 16 2.87 -22.63 -14.90
N THR A 17 3.92 -22.39 -15.69
CA THR A 17 5.11 -21.68 -15.26
C THR A 17 4.76 -20.20 -15.11
N SER A 18 5.12 -19.59 -13.98
CA SER A 18 4.94 -18.16 -13.73
C SER A 18 6.00 -17.39 -14.53
N PHE A 19 5.65 -17.01 -15.75
CA PHE A 19 6.39 -16.01 -16.52
C PHE A 19 5.51 -14.79 -16.73
N ALA A 20 6.15 -13.63 -16.83
CA ALA A 20 5.47 -12.43 -17.30
C ALA A 20 4.92 -12.70 -18.71
N GLN A 21 3.66 -12.35 -18.94
CA GLN A 21 2.92 -12.63 -20.17
C GLN A 21 2.63 -11.33 -20.90
N ASP A 22 3.03 -11.25 -22.16
CA ASP A 22 2.53 -10.21 -23.05
C ASP A 22 1.05 -10.46 -23.34
N GLN A 23 0.23 -9.45 -23.10
CA GLN A 23 -1.21 -9.50 -23.36
C GLN A 23 -1.66 -8.24 -24.08
N THR A 24 -2.75 -8.37 -24.82
CA THR A 24 -3.43 -7.24 -25.47
C THR A 24 -4.90 -7.19 -25.07
N ILE A 25 -5.46 -5.98 -25.10
CA ILE A 25 -6.90 -5.72 -24.97
C ILE A 25 -7.34 -4.61 -25.94
N MET A 26 -8.57 -4.71 -26.43
CA MET A 26 -9.18 -3.66 -27.22
C MET A 26 -9.83 -2.63 -26.30
N VAL A 27 -9.47 -1.35 -26.47
CA VAL A 27 -10.05 -0.23 -25.73
C VAL A 27 -10.37 0.87 -26.74
N ASN A 28 -11.64 1.26 -26.83
CA ASN A 28 -12.12 2.30 -27.75
C ASN A 28 -11.62 2.10 -29.20
N GLY A 29 -11.69 0.85 -29.68
CA GLY A 29 -11.26 0.48 -31.04
C GLY A 29 -9.75 0.38 -31.25
N LYS A 30 -8.92 0.60 -30.22
CA LYS A 30 -7.45 0.49 -30.30
C LYS A 30 -6.96 -0.74 -29.55
N SER A 31 -6.01 -1.46 -30.14
CA SER A 31 -5.28 -2.54 -29.44
C SER A 31 -4.27 -1.93 -28.47
N ARG A 32 -4.35 -2.30 -27.21
CA ARG A 32 -3.50 -1.83 -26.11
C ARG A 32 -2.71 -3.00 -25.55
N SER A 33 -1.40 -2.88 -25.44
CA SER A 33 -0.52 -3.94 -24.93
C SER A 33 -0.11 -3.72 -23.48
N MET A 34 0.15 -4.82 -22.78
CA MET A 34 0.62 -4.83 -21.40
C MET A 34 1.40 -6.11 -21.11
N VAL A 35 2.30 -6.04 -20.13
CA VAL A 35 2.91 -7.22 -19.53
C VAL A 35 2.18 -7.54 -18.24
N VAL A 36 1.75 -8.79 -18.06
CA VAL A 36 1.06 -9.25 -16.86
C VAL A 36 1.91 -10.28 -16.14
N TYR A 37 2.13 -10.09 -14.85
CA TYR A 37 2.77 -11.09 -14.00
C TYR A 37 1.88 -11.44 -12.82
N ALA A 38 1.67 -12.73 -12.64
CA ALA A 38 1.00 -13.31 -11.48
C ALA A 38 1.89 -14.44 -10.92
N PRO A 39 2.13 -14.47 -9.60
CA PRO A 39 2.84 -15.58 -8.96
C PRO A 39 2.12 -16.91 -9.23
N LYS A 40 2.89 -18.01 -9.31
CA LYS A 40 2.31 -19.34 -9.49
C LYS A 40 1.34 -19.67 -8.36
N ASN A 41 0.22 -20.34 -8.68
CA ASN A 41 -0.82 -20.73 -7.72
C ASN A 41 -1.37 -19.56 -6.90
N LEU A 42 -1.56 -18.39 -7.53
CA LEU A 42 -2.15 -17.23 -6.88
C LEU A 42 -3.61 -17.55 -6.48
N ALA A 43 -3.93 -17.39 -5.20
CA ALA A 43 -5.31 -17.51 -4.72
C ALA A 43 -6.18 -16.39 -5.31
N GLN A 44 -7.50 -16.52 -5.20
CA GLN A 44 -8.43 -15.43 -5.55
C GLN A 44 -8.36 -14.30 -4.51
N ASN A 45 -9.02 -13.17 -4.80
CA ASN A 45 -9.10 -12.00 -3.94
C ASN A 45 -7.71 -11.50 -3.54
N ARG A 46 -6.80 -11.37 -4.50
CA ARG A 46 -5.47 -10.81 -4.31
C ARG A 46 -5.36 -9.43 -4.92
N PRO A 47 -4.48 -8.54 -4.39
CA PRO A 47 -4.36 -7.18 -4.91
C PRO A 47 -3.88 -7.12 -6.37
N LEU A 48 -4.10 -5.97 -6.98
CA LEU A 48 -3.55 -5.60 -8.28
C LEU A 48 -2.66 -4.36 -8.15
N VAL A 49 -1.46 -4.41 -8.71
CA VAL A 49 -0.60 -3.25 -8.93
C VAL A 49 -0.52 -2.96 -10.43
N ILE A 50 -0.78 -1.72 -10.83
CA ILE A 50 -0.56 -1.24 -12.20
C ILE A 50 0.64 -0.30 -12.19
N ALA A 51 1.69 -0.61 -12.96
CA ALA A 51 2.96 0.10 -12.96
C ALA A 51 3.23 0.82 -14.30
N CYS A 52 3.06 2.14 -14.31
CA CYS A 52 3.11 3.00 -15.49
C CYS A 52 4.53 3.53 -15.79
N HIS A 53 4.95 3.43 -17.05
CA HIS A 53 6.29 3.79 -17.49
C HIS A 53 6.54 5.28 -17.72
N GLY A 54 7.81 5.68 -17.76
CA GLY A 54 8.22 7.05 -18.12
C GLY A 54 8.06 7.32 -19.61
N SER A 55 8.26 8.57 -20.03
CA SER A 55 8.12 8.99 -21.43
C SER A 55 9.02 8.17 -22.37
N GLY A 56 8.47 7.75 -23.51
CA GLY A 56 9.20 7.04 -24.57
C GLY A 56 9.45 5.55 -24.30
N ALA A 57 9.15 5.05 -23.10
CA ALA A 57 9.31 3.65 -22.74
C ALA A 57 8.05 2.82 -23.06
N SER A 58 8.08 1.55 -22.67
CA SER A 58 6.99 0.58 -22.81
C SER A 58 6.79 -0.27 -21.55
N GLY A 59 5.69 -1.03 -21.51
CA GLY A 59 5.40 -1.99 -20.44
C GLY A 59 6.52 -3.02 -20.21
N PRO A 60 7.01 -3.72 -21.26
CA PRO A 60 8.13 -4.66 -21.13
C PRO A 60 9.41 -4.02 -20.60
N GLU A 61 9.76 -2.82 -21.06
CA GLU A 61 10.93 -2.12 -20.55
C GLU A 61 10.76 -1.76 -19.08
N HIS A 62 9.58 -1.30 -18.66
CA HIS A 62 9.32 -1.00 -17.26
C HIS A 62 9.40 -2.26 -16.38
N ALA A 63 8.84 -3.38 -16.84
CA ALA A 63 8.91 -4.65 -16.15
C ALA A 63 10.37 -5.11 -15.94
N ARG A 64 11.25 -4.82 -16.90
CA ARG A 64 12.68 -5.15 -16.82
C ARG A 64 13.46 -4.20 -15.92
N TRP A 65 13.24 -2.89 -16.04
CA TRP A 65 14.02 -1.88 -15.32
C TRP A 65 13.55 -1.63 -13.88
N ARG A 66 12.25 -1.81 -13.61
CA ARG A 66 11.61 -1.52 -12.32
C ARG A 66 10.64 -2.64 -11.92
N PRO A 67 11.12 -3.89 -11.78
CA PRO A 67 10.26 -5.03 -11.51
C PRO A 67 9.60 -4.92 -10.13
N PHE A 68 8.33 -5.29 -10.08
CA PHE A 68 7.58 -5.66 -8.88
C PHE A 68 7.53 -7.17 -8.68
N THR A 69 8.10 -7.99 -9.57
CA THR A 69 7.91 -9.45 -9.59
C THR A 69 8.30 -10.13 -8.28
N SER A 70 9.46 -9.79 -7.70
CA SER A 70 9.89 -10.35 -6.39
C SER A 70 8.98 -9.94 -5.23
N ILE A 71 8.46 -8.71 -5.27
CA ILE A 71 7.49 -8.20 -4.30
C ILE A 71 6.16 -8.95 -4.48
N ALA A 72 5.73 -9.15 -5.72
CA ALA A 72 4.52 -9.88 -6.08
C ALA A 72 4.61 -11.35 -5.63
N ASP A 73 5.76 -11.99 -5.78
CA ASP A 73 5.99 -13.36 -5.31
C ASP A 73 5.80 -13.50 -3.80
N THR A 74 6.36 -12.55 -3.04
CA THR A 74 6.32 -12.57 -1.57
C THR A 74 4.95 -12.13 -1.04
N ALA A 75 4.44 -11.02 -1.55
CA ALA A 75 3.21 -10.41 -1.06
C ALA A 75 1.94 -10.92 -1.77
N ARG A 76 2.12 -11.77 -2.78
CA ARG A 76 1.08 -12.50 -3.53
C ARG A 76 0.05 -11.55 -4.14
N PHE A 77 0.46 -10.76 -5.14
CA PHE A 77 -0.44 -9.89 -5.92
C PHE A 77 -0.19 -10.02 -7.42
N VAL A 78 -1.15 -9.57 -8.24
CA VAL A 78 -0.97 -9.45 -9.70
C VAL A 78 -0.32 -8.10 -9.99
N VAL A 79 0.67 -8.05 -10.88
CA VAL A 79 1.19 -6.79 -11.43
C VAL A 79 0.99 -6.70 -12.94
N VAL A 80 0.61 -5.52 -13.40
CA VAL A 80 0.47 -5.20 -14.82
C VAL A 80 1.36 -4.01 -15.16
N TYR A 81 2.14 -4.13 -16.23
CA TYR A 81 2.94 -3.06 -16.83
C TYR A 81 2.32 -2.67 -18.17
N PRO A 82 1.39 -1.71 -18.19
CA PRO A 82 0.76 -1.26 -19.41
C PRO A 82 1.72 -0.46 -20.31
N THR A 83 1.53 -0.55 -21.62
CA THR A 83 2.21 0.29 -22.62
C THR A 83 1.29 1.43 -23.07
N ALA A 84 1.73 2.67 -22.89
CA ALA A 84 1.05 3.84 -23.43
C ALA A 84 1.22 3.91 -24.95
N ILE A 85 0.21 4.40 -25.66
CA ILE A 85 0.30 4.56 -27.12
C ILE A 85 1.38 5.61 -27.43
N GLY A 86 2.33 5.26 -28.32
CA GLY A 86 3.43 6.16 -28.66
C GLY A 86 4.39 6.44 -27.49
N GLY A 87 4.36 5.63 -26.42
CA GLY A 87 5.21 5.82 -25.25
C GLY A 87 4.87 7.04 -24.40
N SER A 88 3.69 7.65 -24.60
CA SER A 88 3.25 8.84 -23.88
C SER A 88 1.86 8.66 -23.28
N TRP A 89 1.72 8.96 -21.99
CA TRP A 89 0.44 8.87 -21.29
C TRP A 89 -0.48 10.04 -21.64
N ASP A 90 -1.78 9.77 -21.79
CA ASP A 90 -2.84 10.77 -21.85
C ASP A 90 -3.07 11.38 -20.44
N LEU A 91 -2.57 12.60 -20.25
CA LEU A 91 -2.61 13.32 -18.97
C LEU A 91 -3.78 14.30 -18.83
N SER A 92 -4.66 14.40 -19.83
CA SER A 92 -5.77 15.36 -19.84
C SER A 92 -7.11 14.71 -20.20
N GLY A 93 -7.09 13.73 -21.11
CA GLY A 93 -8.25 12.97 -21.55
C GLY A 93 -8.49 11.70 -20.74
N ASN A 94 -9.25 10.78 -21.34
CA ASN A 94 -9.63 9.51 -20.71
C ASN A 94 -9.05 8.29 -21.44
N SER A 95 -8.25 8.45 -22.50
CA SER A 95 -7.79 7.32 -23.32
C SER A 95 -7.05 6.28 -22.49
N ASP A 96 -6.18 6.74 -21.58
CA ASP A 96 -5.43 5.83 -20.70
C ASP A 96 -6.18 5.51 -19.40
N ILE A 97 -7.12 6.34 -18.98
CA ILE A 97 -8.07 6.04 -17.88
C ILE A 97 -8.96 4.85 -18.24
N ASP A 98 -9.47 4.82 -19.47
CA ASP A 98 -10.27 3.72 -20.00
C ASP A 98 -9.43 2.45 -20.13
N PHE A 99 -8.15 2.60 -20.51
CA PHE A 99 -7.21 1.48 -20.54
C PHE A 99 -6.97 0.90 -19.15
N MET A 100 -6.68 1.73 -18.14
CA MET A 100 -6.51 1.26 -16.75
C MET A 100 -7.79 0.58 -16.25
N SER A 101 -8.96 1.13 -16.56
CA SER A 101 -10.25 0.53 -16.22
C SER A 101 -10.44 -0.86 -16.86
N ALA A 102 -10.08 -1.01 -18.14
CA ALA A 102 -10.17 -2.27 -18.85
C ALA A 102 -9.18 -3.31 -18.31
N ILE A 103 -7.97 -2.89 -17.89
CA ILE A 103 -7.01 -3.76 -17.19
C ILE A 103 -7.61 -4.32 -15.90
N ILE A 104 -8.22 -3.47 -15.06
CA ILE A 104 -8.85 -3.92 -13.80
C ILE A 104 -9.91 -4.98 -14.07
N VAL A 105 -10.78 -4.77 -15.07
CA VAL A 105 -11.81 -5.74 -15.47
C VAL A 105 -11.18 -7.05 -15.93
N LYS A 106 -10.21 -7.01 -16.85
CA LYS A 106 -9.55 -8.22 -17.35
C LYS A 106 -8.81 -8.99 -16.27
N MET A 107 -8.13 -8.30 -15.35
CA MET A 107 -7.44 -8.95 -14.23
C MET A 107 -8.43 -9.56 -13.25
N TYR A 108 -9.60 -8.97 -13.06
CA TYR A 108 -10.69 -9.59 -12.29
C TYR A 108 -11.22 -10.85 -12.99
N GLU A 109 -11.42 -10.81 -14.30
CA GLU A 109 -11.89 -11.98 -15.06
C GLU A 109 -10.89 -13.14 -14.99
N GLN A 110 -9.60 -12.86 -15.21
CA GLN A 110 -8.54 -13.85 -15.30
C GLN A 110 -8.05 -14.38 -13.95
N TYR A 111 -7.84 -13.49 -12.96
CA TYR A 111 -7.21 -13.84 -11.68
C TYR A 111 -8.11 -13.67 -10.47
N LYS A 112 -9.35 -13.18 -10.66
CA LYS A 112 -10.28 -12.86 -9.56
C LYS A 112 -9.62 -11.93 -8.52
N ILE A 113 -8.92 -10.90 -8.98
CA ILE A 113 -8.30 -9.91 -8.09
C ILE A 113 -9.34 -9.26 -7.16
N ASP A 114 -8.88 -8.77 -6.03
CA ASP A 114 -9.71 -7.95 -5.14
C ASP A 114 -9.81 -6.52 -5.70
N LYS A 115 -10.99 -6.16 -6.20
CA LYS A 115 -11.27 -4.82 -6.73
C LYS A 115 -11.20 -3.72 -5.66
N ASN A 116 -11.24 -4.06 -4.37
CA ASN A 116 -10.98 -3.10 -3.30
C ASN A 116 -9.49 -2.90 -3.04
N ARG A 117 -8.58 -3.66 -3.65
CA ARG A 117 -7.13 -3.52 -3.49
C ARG A 117 -6.43 -3.39 -4.84
N VAL A 118 -6.82 -2.36 -5.58
CA VAL A 118 -6.16 -1.94 -6.82
C VAL A 118 -5.31 -0.71 -6.53
N TYR A 119 -4.03 -0.77 -6.89
CA TYR A 119 -3.07 0.30 -6.69
C TYR A 119 -2.43 0.69 -8.02
N ILE A 120 -2.16 1.98 -8.20
CA ILE A 120 -1.44 2.47 -9.39
C ILE A 120 -0.15 3.18 -8.98
N ASN A 121 0.94 2.85 -9.65
CA ASN A 121 2.27 3.42 -9.46
C ASN A 121 2.83 3.87 -10.80
N GLY A 122 3.74 4.85 -10.81
CA GLY A 122 4.47 5.19 -12.02
C GLY A 122 5.73 5.99 -11.78
N PHE A 123 6.59 6.00 -12.80
CA PHE A 123 7.84 6.77 -12.83
C PHE A 123 7.78 7.88 -13.88
N SER A 124 8.32 9.06 -13.59
CA SER A 124 8.41 10.19 -14.53
C SER A 124 7.03 10.52 -15.13
N LEU A 125 6.85 10.52 -16.45
CA LEU A 125 5.55 10.71 -17.11
C LEU A 125 4.46 9.74 -16.58
N GLY A 126 4.82 8.49 -16.24
CA GLY A 126 3.92 7.55 -15.59
C GLY A 126 3.56 7.96 -14.16
N GLY A 127 4.49 8.58 -13.45
CA GLY A 127 4.24 9.22 -12.15
C GLY A 127 3.25 10.39 -12.28
N MET A 128 3.44 11.24 -13.29
CA MET A 128 2.48 12.31 -13.64
C MET A 128 1.10 11.74 -13.96
N PHE A 129 1.05 10.64 -14.72
CA PHE A 129 -0.20 9.97 -15.05
C PHE A 129 -0.93 9.42 -13.82
N THR A 130 -0.22 8.94 -12.79
CA THR A 130 -0.89 8.46 -11.57
C THR A 130 -1.69 9.55 -10.85
N TYR A 131 -1.25 10.82 -10.91
CA TYR A 131 -1.99 11.96 -10.38
C TYR A 131 -3.27 12.23 -11.19
N HIS A 132 -3.20 12.14 -12.52
CA HIS A 132 -4.37 12.22 -13.38
C HIS A 132 -5.35 11.07 -13.12
N ALA A 133 -4.83 9.85 -12.99
CA ALA A 133 -5.60 8.67 -12.61
C ALA A 133 -6.25 8.83 -11.23
N ALA A 134 -5.56 9.39 -10.24
CA ALA A 134 -6.15 9.68 -8.94
C ALA A 134 -7.35 10.64 -9.04
N ASN A 135 -7.27 11.66 -9.91
CA ASN A 135 -8.40 12.56 -10.15
C ASN A 135 -9.59 11.88 -10.84
N LYS A 136 -9.33 10.97 -11.79
CA LYS A 136 -10.39 10.35 -12.63
C LYS A 136 -10.91 9.01 -12.12
N MET A 137 -10.13 8.31 -11.31
CA MET A 137 -10.37 6.91 -10.94
C MET A 137 -10.38 6.66 -9.43
N ALA A 138 -10.53 7.68 -8.59
CA ALA A 138 -10.51 7.50 -7.13
C ALA A 138 -11.55 6.48 -6.63
N ASN A 139 -12.64 6.24 -7.37
CA ASN A 139 -13.63 5.20 -7.09
C ASN A 139 -13.23 3.77 -7.52
N LYS A 140 -12.06 3.58 -8.12
CA LYS A 140 -11.56 2.29 -8.64
C LYS A 140 -10.18 1.91 -8.09
N ILE A 141 -9.38 2.87 -7.67
CA ILE A 141 -8.06 2.64 -7.08
C ILE A 141 -8.06 2.98 -5.60
N ALA A 142 -7.46 2.14 -4.78
CA ALA A 142 -7.44 2.26 -3.33
C ALA A 142 -6.40 3.27 -2.85
N ALA A 143 -5.21 3.28 -3.47
CA ALA A 143 -4.10 4.21 -3.24
C ALA A 143 -3.29 4.39 -4.54
N PHE A 144 -2.51 5.45 -4.62
CA PHE A 144 -1.61 5.69 -5.75
C PHE A 144 -0.23 6.16 -5.31
N GLY A 145 0.75 6.01 -6.20
CA GLY A 145 2.11 6.45 -5.94
C GLY A 145 2.83 6.93 -7.18
N ALA A 146 3.77 7.84 -6.96
CA ALA A 146 4.54 8.46 -8.02
C ALA A 146 6.01 8.56 -7.62
N ALA A 147 6.89 8.18 -8.55
CA ALA A 147 8.32 8.36 -8.44
C ALA A 147 8.82 9.36 -9.49
N SER A 148 9.57 10.39 -9.07
CA SER A 148 10.18 11.38 -9.97
C SER A 148 9.22 11.98 -11.01
N GLY A 149 7.95 12.18 -10.65
CA GLY A 149 6.94 12.65 -11.61
C GLY A 149 5.75 13.25 -10.89
N TYR A 150 5.35 14.47 -11.27
CA TYR A 150 4.17 15.18 -10.77
C TYR A 150 3.63 16.14 -11.85
N PRO A 151 2.38 16.65 -11.74
CA PRO A 151 1.79 17.52 -12.76
C PRO A 151 2.60 18.82 -12.94
N LEU A 152 3.25 18.98 -14.11
CA LEU A 152 4.08 20.15 -14.43
C LEU A 152 3.28 21.35 -14.97
N TRP A 153 2.11 21.11 -15.58
CA TRP A 153 1.32 22.12 -16.28
C TRP A 153 0.05 22.53 -15.54
N GLY A 154 0.13 22.50 -14.20
CA GLY A 154 -1.00 22.75 -13.32
C GLY A 154 -1.42 21.49 -12.58
N ALA A 155 -1.42 21.57 -11.26
CA ALA A 155 -1.91 20.50 -10.41
C ALA A 155 -3.43 20.63 -10.25
N ASN A 156 -4.11 19.50 -10.30
CA ASN A 156 -5.52 19.41 -9.96
C ASN A 156 -5.71 18.36 -8.86
N PHE A 157 -6.63 18.64 -7.95
CA PHE A 157 -6.90 17.84 -6.76
C PHE A 157 -8.40 17.52 -6.68
N THR A 158 -8.96 16.98 -7.77
CA THR A 158 -10.41 16.76 -7.97
C THR A 158 -10.81 15.29 -7.90
N SER A 159 -10.02 14.45 -7.22
CA SER A 159 -10.44 13.07 -6.94
C SER A 159 -11.87 13.04 -6.37
N SER A 160 -12.66 12.01 -6.63
CA SER A 160 -14.05 11.93 -6.11
C SER A 160 -14.12 11.61 -4.62
N ARG A 161 -13.02 11.09 -4.05
CA ARG A 161 -12.84 10.85 -2.61
C ARG A 161 -11.41 11.19 -2.17
N PRO A 162 -11.16 11.42 -0.87
CA PRO A 162 -9.80 11.36 -0.32
C PRO A 162 -9.14 10.04 -0.72
N ILE A 163 -7.87 10.09 -1.13
CA ILE A 163 -7.14 8.93 -1.61
C ILE A 163 -5.69 8.95 -1.08
N PRO A 164 -5.18 7.85 -0.49
CA PRO A 164 -3.80 7.78 0.00
C PRO A 164 -2.78 7.95 -1.13
N LEU A 165 -1.73 8.72 -0.86
CA LEU A 165 -0.64 9.03 -1.78
C LEU A 165 0.71 8.68 -1.15
N ILE A 166 1.58 8.03 -1.92
CA ILE A 166 3.02 8.02 -1.66
C ILE A 166 3.79 8.63 -2.84
N HIS A 167 4.59 9.65 -2.55
CA HIS A 167 5.49 10.26 -3.52
C HIS A 167 6.94 10.03 -3.12
N ILE A 168 7.77 9.64 -4.08
CA ILE A 168 9.20 9.38 -3.86
C ILE A 168 9.99 10.18 -4.90
N HIS A 169 10.94 11.00 -4.45
CA HIS A 169 11.65 11.90 -5.35
C HIS A 169 13.10 12.09 -4.94
N GLY A 170 14.00 12.16 -5.92
CA GLY A 170 15.40 12.48 -5.69
C GLY A 170 15.63 13.98 -5.46
N ASP A 171 16.45 14.36 -4.48
CA ASP A 171 16.74 15.78 -4.22
C ASP A 171 17.67 16.44 -5.27
N LYS A 172 18.24 15.64 -6.18
CA LYS A 172 19.03 16.08 -7.34
C LYS A 172 18.31 15.87 -8.67
N ASP A 173 17.00 15.56 -8.65
CA ASP A 173 16.20 15.50 -9.87
C ASP A 173 16.04 16.91 -10.48
N ASP A 174 16.72 17.14 -11.60
CA ASP A 174 16.72 18.39 -12.36
C ASP A 174 15.84 18.33 -13.61
N PHE A 175 15.38 17.13 -13.99
CA PHE A 175 14.47 16.92 -15.12
C PHE A 175 13.02 17.20 -14.71
N VAL A 176 12.56 16.56 -13.64
CA VAL A 176 11.33 16.94 -12.93
C VAL A 176 11.78 17.58 -11.62
N LYS A 177 11.90 18.91 -11.61
CA LYS A 177 12.58 19.63 -10.53
C LYS A 177 12.03 19.30 -9.15
N TYR A 178 12.89 18.83 -8.25
CA TYR A 178 12.53 18.53 -6.86
C TYR A 178 11.81 19.68 -6.13
N SER A 179 12.16 20.93 -6.44
CA SER A 179 11.56 22.12 -5.82
C SER A 179 10.05 22.26 -6.03
N GLY A 180 9.49 21.65 -7.09
CA GLY A 180 8.05 21.68 -7.34
C GLY A 180 7.24 20.67 -6.52
N VAL A 181 7.91 19.66 -5.93
CA VAL A 181 7.23 18.52 -5.29
C VAL A 181 6.41 18.96 -4.08
N GLN A 182 6.94 19.84 -3.22
CA GLN A 182 6.28 20.22 -1.97
C GLN A 182 4.89 20.83 -2.21
N ALA A 183 4.73 21.67 -3.22
CA ALA A 183 3.43 22.26 -3.57
C ALA A 183 2.38 21.21 -3.96
N ILE A 184 2.81 20.12 -4.62
CA ILE A 184 1.94 18.99 -4.97
C ILE A 184 1.54 18.22 -3.72
N ILE A 185 2.49 17.95 -2.83
CA ILE A 185 2.23 17.28 -1.54
C ILE A 185 1.23 18.08 -0.72
N ASP A 186 1.44 19.39 -0.57
CA ASP A 186 0.56 20.27 0.22
C ASP A 186 -0.86 20.30 -0.34
N GLY A 187 -1.01 20.30 -1.66
CA GLY A 187 -2.32 20.21 -2.31
C GLY A 187 -3.05 18.89 -2.03
N TRP A 188 -2.34 17.76 -2.01
CA TRP A 188 -2.94 16.45 -1.65
C TRP A 188 -3.20 16.30 -0.15
N VAL A 189 -2.36 16.88 0.70
CA VAL A 189 -2.59 16.99 2.16
C VAL A 189 -3.89 17.75 2.41
N LYS A 190 -4.08 18.89 1.76
CA LYS A 190 -5.33 19.66 1.81
C LYS A 190 -6.50 18.87 1.23
N ARG A 191 -6.33 18.21 0.08
CA ARG A 191 -7.38 17.40 -0.55
C ARG A 191 -7.86 16.27 0.35
N ASN A 192 -6.96 15.64 1.07
CA ASN A 192 -7.26 14.56 2.01
C ASN A 192 -7.73 15.07 3.38
N ASN A 193 -7.86 16.39 3.58
CA ASN A 193 -8.26 17.03 4.83
C ASN A 193 -7.39 16.57 6.02
N ILE A 194 -6.07 16.55 5.81
CA ILE A 194 -5.09 16.23 6.85
C ILE A 194 -4.75 17.53 7.58
N THR A 195 -5.05 17.58 8.88
CA THR A 195 -4.76 18.74 9.75
C THR A 195 -3.63 18.46 10.75
N ALA A 196 -3.30 17.18 10.97
CA ALA A 196 -2.23 16.78 11.87
C ALA A 196 -0.87 17.34 11.41
N PRO A 197 0.01 17.73 12.35
CA PRO A 197 1.37 18.14 12.04
C PRO A 197 2.14 17.05 11.28
N VAL A 198 2.99 17.47 10.35
CA VAL A 198 3.86 16.54 9.62
C VAL A 198 4.84 15.86 10.57
N LYS A 199 4.94 14.53 10.47
CA LYS A 199 5.97 13.74 11.16
C LYS A 199 7.14 13.53 10.21
N ILE A 200 8.35 13.88 10.63
CA ILE A 200 9.56 13.79 9.81
C ILE A 200 10.48 12.73 10.40
N THR A 201 10.96 11.82 9.56
CA THR A 201 11.97 10.82 9.91
C THR A 201 13.19 11.00 9.03
N SER A 202 14.34 11.26 9.64
CA SER A 202 15.64 11.35 8.98
C SER A 202 16.74 10.86 9.94
N PRO A 203 17.60 9.91 9.53
CA PRO A 203 17.63 9.23 8.23
C PRO A 203 16.47 8.21 8.07
N TYR A 204 16.10 7.91 6.82
CA TYR A 204 15.05 6.94 6.49
C TYR A 204 15.50 5.89 5.43
N PRO A 205 15.45 4.58 5.72
CA PRO A 205 14.89 3.97 6.92
C PRO A 205 15.77 4.20 8.16
N VAL A 206 15.15 4.18 9.34
CA VAL A 206 15.85 4.28 10.64
C VAL A 206 16.84 3.11 10.79
N GLY A 207 18.00 3.38 11.39
CA GLY A 207 19.02 2.34 11.64
C GLY A 207 19.79 1.90 10.39
N ARG A 208 19.65 2.62 9.28
CA ARG A 208 20.41 2.39 8.04
C ARG A 208 21.33 3.57 7.77
N SER A 209 22.50 3.31 7.21
CA SER A 209 23.40 4.35 6.71
C SER A 209 22.84 4.91 5.40
N ASN A 210 21.96 5.90 5.52
CA ASN A 210 21.41 6.70 4.42
C ASN A 210 21.14 8.13 4.92
N THR A 211 20.81 9.04 4.01
CA THR A 211 20.45 10.43 4.32
C THR A 211 19.07 10.82 3.76
N ASN A 212 18.27 9.81 3.38
CA ASN A 212 16.93 10.04 2.88
C ASN A 212 16.03 10.57 4.00
N THR A 213 14.99 11.30 3.62
CA THR A 213 14.01 11.84 4.57
C THR A 213 12.62 11.36 4.21
N LYS A 214 11.84 10.94 5.20
CA LYS A 214 10.41 10.63 5.04
C LYS A 214 9.58 11.66 5.79
N LYS A 215 8.65 12.31 5.10
CA LYS A 215 7.58 13.11 5.67
C LYS A 215 6.28 12.31 5.62
N TYR A 216 5.60 12.23 6.75
CA TYR A 216 4.32 11.57 6.92
C TYR A 216 3.27 12.60 7.32
N TYR A 217 2.16 12.60 6.59
CA TYR A 217 1.00 13.45 6.83
C TYR A 217 -0.21 12.53 7.03
N GLY A 218 -0.84 12.60 8.20
CA GLY A 218 -2.04 11.84 8.48
C GLY A 218 -2.30 11.67 9.99
N PRO A 219 -3.47 11.09 10.34
CA PRO A 219 -4.53 10.69 9.41
C PRO A 219 -5.34 11.88 8.87
N GLY A 220 -5.87 11.75 7.66
CA GLY A 220 -6.88 12.63 7.07
C GLY A 220 -8.26 11.98 7.05
N THR A 221 -9.19 12.57 6.29
CA THR A 221 -10.54 12.01 6.10
C THR A 221 -10.46 10.56 5.62
N CYS A 222 -11.24 9.68 6.25
CA CYS A 222 -11.23 8.24 6.02
C CYS A 222 -9.85 7.59 6.18
N ARG A 223 -9.06 8.06 7.16
CA ARG A 223 -7.73 7.54 7.50
C ARG A 223 -6.75 7.60 6.33
N THR A 224 -6.97 8.52 5.40
CA THR A 224 -6.05 8.73 4.29
C THR A 224 -4.73 9.30 4.78
N GLU A 225 -3.66 8.91 4.13
CA GLU A 225 -2.30 9.34 4.46
C GLU A 225 -1.63 9.88 3.20
N VAL A 226 -0.74 10.85 3.40
CA VAL A 226 0.22 11.28 2.37
C VAL A 226 1.62 11.02 2.90
N VAL A 227 2.43 10.32 2.12
CA VAL A 227 3.84 10.08 2.40
C VAL A 227 4.69 10.71 1.31
N PHE A 228 5.68 11.49 1.71
CA PHE A 228 6.69 12.04 0.80
C PHE A 228 8.07 11.57 1.25
N ILE A 229 8.77 10.83 0.38
CA ILE A 229 10.14 10.39 0.62
C ILE A 229 11.09 11.11 -0.32
N THR A 230 12.07 11.79 0.27
CA THR A 230 13.20 12.39 -0.43
C THR A 230 14.36 11.41 -0.41
N VAL A 231 14.86 11.03 -1.59
CA VAL A 231 16.05 10.19 -1.74
C VAL A 231 17.25 11.10 -1.99
N ALA A 232 18.17 11.13 -1.04
CA ALA A 232 19.30 12.05 -1.07
C ALA A 232 20.33 11.66 -2.13
N GLY A 233 20.80 12.63 -2.91
CA GLY A 233 21.75 12.45 -4.00
C GLY A 233 21.16 11.85 -5.28
N LEU A 234 19.91 11.40 -5.27
CA LEU A 234 19.28 10.76 -6.42
C LEU A 234 18.84 11.83 -7.44
N GLY A 235 19.19 11.63 -8.72
CA GLY A 235 18.69 12.40 -9.86
C GLY A 235 17.32 11.92 -10.36
N HIS A 236 17.06 12.06 -11.67
CA HIS A 236 15.83 11.59 -12.30
C HIS A 236 15.78 10.06 -12.45
N SER A 237 15.58 9.35 -11.34
CA SER A 237 15.63 7.88 -11.29
C SER A 237 14.78 7.30 -10.15
N THR A 238 14.87 6.00 -9.97
CA THR A 238 14.32 5.25 -8.83
C THR A 238 15.44 4.50 -8.14
N GLU A 239 15.32 4.31 -6.83
CA GLU A 239 16.33 3.61 -6.03
C GLU A 239 15.91 2.15 -5.81
N SER A 240 16.87 1.22 -5.92
CA SER A 240 16.61 -0.23 -5.85
C SER A 240 17.70 -1.02 -5.11
N SER A 241 18.45 -0.36 -4.22
CA SER A 241 19.41 -1.01 -3.32
C SER A 241 18.75 -1.86 -2.24
N SER A 242 19.58 -2.62 -1.51
CA SER A 242 19.17 -3.39 -0.33
C SER A 242 18.75 -2.51 0.85
N ASN A 243 19.22 -1.25 0.91
CA ASN A 243 18.91 -0.31 1.98
C ASN A 243 17.57 0.41 1.77
N PHE A 244 17.24 0.71 0.51
CA PHE A 244 16.01 1.38 0.14
C PHE A 244 15.59 0.95 -1.26
N ASN A 245 14.30 0.66 -1.43
CA ASN A 245 13.75 0.30 -2.74
C ASN A 245 12.41 0.99 -2.94
N THR A 246 12.31 1.80 -3.99
CA THR A 246 11.13 2.62 -4.31
C THR A 246 9.85 1.77 -4.44
N ASN A 247 9.92 0.62 -5.12
CA ASN A 247 8.77 -0.27 -5.32
C ASN A 247 8.34 -0.94 -4.01
N ASN A 248 9.29 -1.29 -3.14
CA ASN A 248 9.00 -1.82 -1.80
C ASN A 248 8.26 -0.79 -0.93
N GLU A 249 8.70 0.47 -0.95
CA GLU A 249 8.03 1.53 -0.19
C GLU A 249 6.62 1.80 -0.71
N PHE A 250 6.43 1.81 -2.03
CA PHE A 250 5.11 1.88 -2.64
C PHE A 250 4.19 0.76 -2.16
N TRP A 251 4.67 -0.49 -2.18
CA TRP A 251 3.88 -1.65 -1.74
C TRP A 251 3.56 -1.61 -0.25
N LYS A 252 4.56 -1.36 0.60
CA LYS A 252 4.38 -1.24 2.08
C LYS A 252 3.35 -0.17 2.42
N PHE A 253 3.38 0.96 1.73
CA PHE A 253 2.40 2.02 1.91
C PHE A 253 1.01 1.57 1.46
N SER A 254 0.88 1.16 0.20
CA SER A 254 -0.41 1.00 -0.48
C SER A 254 -1.20 -0.20 0.04
N SER A 255 -0.52 -1.30 0.37
CA SER A 255 -1.15 -2.55 0.83
C SER A 255 -2.00 -2.43 2.10
N ARG A 256 -1.82 -1.35 2.87
CA ARG A 256 -2.63 -1.04 4.06
C ARG A 256 -4.03 -0.52 3.73
N PHE A 257 -4.26 -0.06 2.50
CA PHE A 257 -5.47 0.64 2.12
C PHE A 257 -6.36 -0.22 1.22
N PRO A 258 -7.59 -0.54 1.66
CA PRO A 258 -8.66 -0.94 0.76
C PRO A 258 -9.42 0.29 0.23
N LEU A 259 -10.08 0.15 -0.92
CA LEU A 259 -10.89 1.19 -1.58
C LEU A 259 -12.07 1.64 -0.71
N ASN A 260 -12.72 0.68 -0.05
CA ASN A 260 -13.84 0.88 0.85
C ASN A 260 -13.39 1.06 2.32
N MET A 261 -12.25 1.76 2.53
CA MET A 261 -11.75 2.02 3.87
C MET A 261 -12.82 2.74 4.70
N PRO A 262 -13.18 2.21 5.90
CA PRO A 262 -14.19 2.83 6.74
C PRO A 262 -13.81 4.27 7.10
N CYS A 263 -14.74 5.21 6.89
CA CYS A 263 -14.55 6.61 7.27
C CYS A 263 -14.81 6.86 8.78
N THR A 264 -15.39 5.88 9.47
CA THR A 264 -15.68 5.92 10.90
C THR A 264 -14.43 5.51 11.69
N ILE A 265 -13.93 6.42 12.53
CA ILE A 265 -12.88 6.13 13.50
C ILE A 265 -13.51 5.27 14.60
N THR A 266 -13.28 3.96 14.58
CA THR A 266 -13.67 3.04 15.67
C THR A 266 -12.48 2.62 16.53
N GLY A 267 -11.44 3.45 16.63
CA GLY A 267 -10.28 3.12 17.44
C GLY A 267 -9.46 4.35 17.80
N LEU A 268 -9.31 4.55 19.10
CA LEU A 268 -8.18 5.24 19.72
C LEU A 268 -6.89 4.71 19.06
N GLU A 269 -6.01 5.62 18.63
CA GLU A 269 -4.66 5.25 18.23
C GLU A 269 -3.91 4.74 19.48
N ASP A 270 -3.07 3.72 19.32
CA ASP A 270 -2.17 3.28 20.40
C ASP A 270 -1.19 4.43 20.69
N GLU A 271 -1.49 5.25 21.71
CA GLU A 271 -0.55 6.25 22.21
C GLU A 271 0.55 5.52 22.99
N SER A 272 1.74 5.43 22.39
CA SER A 272 2.99 5.21 23.12
C SER A 272 3.55 6.57 23.55
N LYS A 273 3.54 6.86 24.86
CA LYS A 273 4.47 7.87 25.41
C LYS A 273 5.80 7.17 25.64
N SER A 274 6.69 7.17 24.64
CA SER A 274 8.05 6.64 24.79
C SER A 274 9.06 7.79 24.86
N ASP A 275 9.66 7.99 26.03
CA ASP A 275 10.86 8.84 26.22
C ASP A 275 12.17 8.02 26.18
N ALA A 276 12.15 6.75 25.77
CA ALA A 276 13.33 5.89 25.76
C ALA A 276 13.41 4.95 24.53
N THR A 277 14.65 4.68 24.12
CA THR A 277 15.13 3.98 22.92
C THR A 277 14.96 2.45 22.94
N THR A 278 14.05 1.90 23.75
CA THR A 278 13.78 0.47 23.84
C THR A 278 12.28 0.24 24.04
N ASP A 279 11.56 -0.08 22.97
CA ASP A 279 10.16 -0.51 23.04
C ASP A 279 10.16 -1.94 23.60
N GLU A 280 10.08 -2.09 24.94
CA GLU A 280 10.17 -3.38 25.66
C GLU A 280 8.83 -4.15 25.70
N ILE A 281 7.72 -3.46 25.41
CA ILE A 281 6.40 -4.07 25.22
C ILE A 281 6.27 -4.62 23.80
N LEU A 282 6.41 -5.94 23.71
CA LEU A 282 6.41 -6.70 22.45
C LEU A 282 5.02 -6.73 21.79
N GLY A 283 3.94 -6.58 22.58
CA GLY A 283 2.57 -6.37 22.08
C GLY A 283 1.51 -7.19 22.83
N VAL A 284 0.26 -7.11 22.33
CA VAL A 284 -0.86 -7.95 22.80
C VAL A 284 -1.37 -8.82 21.67
N PHE A 285 -1.40 -10.13 21.89
CA PHE A 285 -1.75 -11.16 20.91
C PHE A 285 -2.63 -12.24 21.54
N SER A 286 -3.53 -12.91 20.85
CA SER A 286 -4.15 -12.49 19.61
C SER A 286 -5.04 -11.28 19.90
N ASN A 287 -5.00 -10.29 19.03
CA ASN A 287 -5.88 -9.13 19.10
C ASN A 287 -6.20 -8.65 17.67
N PRO A 288 -7.42 -8.87 17.15
CA PRO A 288 -8.59 -9.45 17.84
C PRO A 288 -8.46 -10.94 18.23
N THR A 289 -9.31 -11.41 19.16
CA THR A 289 -9.42 -12.83 19.61
C THR A 289 -10.88 -13.20 19.93
N SER A 290 -11.26 -14.48 19.90
CA SER A 290 -12.55 -14.94 20.47
C SER A 290 -12.41 -15.54 21.88
N THR A 291 -11.18 -15.72 22.35
CA THR A 291 -10.88 -16.34 23.65
C THR A 291 -10.16 -15.35 24.55
N ASP A 292 -8.86 -15.52 24.73
CA ASP A 292 -8.03 -14.72 25.61
C ASP A 292 -7.08 -13.85 24.81
N PHE A 293 -6.62 -12.79 25.45
CA PHE A 293 -5.51 -11.96 25.02
C PHE A 293 -4.26 -12.37 25.79
N THR A 294 -3.10 -12.16 25.19
CA THR A 294 -1.77 -12.46 25.74
C THR A 294 -0.90 -11.23 25.60
N ILE A 295 -0.40 -10.70 26.70
CA ILE A 295 0.65 -9.69 26.72
C ILE A 295 2.00 -10.40 26.73
N GLU A 296 2.93 -9.97 25.88
CA GLU A 296 4.34 -10.35 25.97
C GLU A 296 5.20 -9.11 26.24
N HIS A 297 6.10 -9.20 27.24
CA HIS A 297 6.93 -8.10 27.73
C HIS A 297 8.33 -8.60 28.10
N LYS A 298 9.36 -7.77 27.93
CA LYS A 298 10.71 -8.09 28.40
C LYS A 298 10.89 -7.71 29.88
N GLY A 299 10.23 -8.43 30.78
CA GLY A 299 10.37 -8.23 32.22
C GLY A 299 9.04 -8.06 32.94
N ALA A 300 9.08 -7.53 34.17
CA ALA A 300 7.90 -7.27 34.98
C ALA A 300 7.06 -6.11 34.41
N PHE A 301 5.73 -6.22 34.50
CA PHE A 301 4.79 -5.19 34.09
C PHE A 301 3.46 -5.34 34.84
N ASP A 302 2.77 -4.21 35.00
CA ASP A 302 1.38 -4.11 35.43
C ASP A 302 0.47 -3.90 34.22
N TYR A 303 -0.79 -4.33 34.33
CA TYR A 303 -1.82 -4.04 33.35
C TYR A 303 -3.18 -3.73 33.98
N ILE A 304 -3.96 -2.91 33.29
CA ILE A 304 -5.34 -2.57 33.64
C ILE A 304 -6.19 -2.59 32.37
N ILE A 305 -7.33 -3.28 32.39
CA ILE A 305 -8.33 -3.31 31.31
C ILE A 305 -9.52 -2.43 31.70
N TYR A 306 -9.93 -1.56 30.79
CA TYR A 306 -11.10 -0.72 30.88
C TYR A 306 -12.12 -1.08 29.79
N ASN A 307 -13.42 -0.88 30.06
CA ASN A 307 -14.40 -0.76 28.99
C ASN A 307 -14.31 0.61 28.30
N MET A 308 -15.15 0.84 27.29
CA MET A 308 -15.15 2.09 26.54
C MET A 308 -15.68 3.29 27.34
N GLU A 309 -16.38 3.04 28.45
CA GLU A 309 -16.83 4.06 29.40
C GLU A 309 -15.76 4.41 30.46
N GLY A 310 -14.57 3.79 30.40
CA GLY A 310 -13.48 4.02 31.35
C GLY A 310 -13.62 3.28 32.68
N LEU A 311 -14.56 2.35 32.80
CA LEU A 311 -14.71 1.49 33.97
C LEU A 311 -13.62 0.41 33.97
N LYS A 312 -12.87 0.31 35.07
CA LYS A 312 -11.88 -0.74 35.28
C LYS A 312 -12.58 -2.10 35.40
N LEU A 313 -12.23 -3.04 34.51
CA LEU A 313 -12.79 -4.39 34.47
C LEU A 313 -11.84 -5.45 35.05
N GLN A 314 -10.54 -5.29 34.83
CA GLN A 314 -9.52 -6.24 35.28
C GLN A 314 -8.20 -5.49 35.50
N GLU A 315 -7.40 -5.94 36.44
CA GLU A 315 -6.01 -5.51 36.62
C GLU A 315 -5.13 -6.69 37.06
N GLY A 316 -3.83 -6.55 36.91
CA GLY A 316 -2.88 -7.55 37.37
C GLY A 316 -1.43 -7.16 37.08
N ALA A 317 -0.51 -8.02 37.50
CA ALA A 317 0.91 -7.90 37.24
C ALA A 317 1.46 -9.22 36.70
N SER A 318 2.47 -9.18 35.84
CA SER A 318 3.18 -10.37 35.39
C SER A 318 4.64 -10.07 35.06
N ASN A 319 5.43 -11.11 34.79
CA ASN A 319 6.78 -11.02 34.27
C ASN A 319 6.89 -11.87 33.01
N GLY A 320 7.32 -11.27 31.90
CA GLY A 320 7.47 -11.96 30.62
C GLY A 320 6.16 -12.08 29.82
N LYS A 321 5.12 -12.66 30.42
CA LYS A 321 3.87 -13.00 29.72
C LYS A 321 2.64 -12.97 30.63
N ALA A 322 1.51 -12.45 30.16
CA ALA A 322 0.22 -12.53 30.87
C ALA A 322 -0.90 -12.94 29.93
N THR A 323 -1.83 -13.77 30.39
CA THR A 323 -3.08 -14.10 29.69
C THR A 323 -4.24 -13.42 30.40
N LEU A 324 -5.08 -12.71 29.65
CA LEU A 324 -6.13 -11.84 30.18
C LEU A 324 -7.40 -11.89 29.34
N GLY A 325 -8.50 -11.45 29.94
CA GLY A 325 -9.77 -11.30 29.23
C GLY A 325 -10.64 -12.55 29.14
N SER A 326 -10.30 -13.65 29.82
CA SER A 326 -11.10 -14.90 29.80
C SER A 326 -12.55 -14.69 30.25
N SER A 327 -12.76 -13.85 31.26
CA SER A 327 -14.08 -13.49 31.79
C SER A 327 -14.74 -12.32 31.06
N LEU A 328 -14.05 -11.66 30.13
CA LEU A 328 -14.63 -10.53 29.40
C LEU A 328 -15.62 -11.02 28.34
N PRO A 329 -16.79 -10.37 28.21
CA PRO A 329 -17.72 -10.66 27.14
C PRO A 329 -17.16 -10.23 25.76
N GLN A 330 -17.93 -10.47 24.71
CA GLN A 330 -17.64 -9.90 23.40
C GLN A 330 -17.67 -8.36 23.51
N GLY A 331 -16.65 -7.69 22.98
CA GLY A 331 -16.57 -6.23 23.10
C GLY A 331 -15.23 -5.64 22.70
N ILE A 332 -15.17 -4.30 22.79
CA ILE A 332 -13.95 -3.52 22.64
C ILE A 332 -13.54 -3.02 24.01
N TYR A 333 -12.26 -3.17 24.32
CA TYR A 333 -11.67 -2.76 25.59
C TYR A 333 -10.41 -1.93 25.34
N VAL A 334 -9.94 -1.27 26.40
CA VAL A 334 -8.66 -0.58 26.42
C VAL A 334 -7.79 -1.24 27.47
N VAL A 335 -6.59 -1.68 27.12
CA VAL A 335 -5.59 -2.14 28.08
C VAL A 335 -4.50 -1.09 28.23
N LYS A 336 -4.21 -0.74 29.47
CA LYS A 336 -3.07 0.06 29.86
C LYS A 336 -2.02 -0.88 30.44
N ILE A 337 -0.80 -0.85 29.90
CA ILE A 337 0.34 -1.64 30.36
C ILE A 337 1.41 -0.68 30.85
N LYS A 338 1.99 -0.97 32.00
CA LYS A 338 3.01 -0.11 32.62
C LYS A 338 4.15 -0.96 33.17
N ASP A 339 5.37 -0.53 32.91
CA ASP A 339 6.58 -0.99 33.59
C ASP A 339 7.29 0.23 34.25
N ASP A 340 8.50 0.04 34.75
CA ASP A 340 9.28 1.08 35.44
C ASP A 340 9.69 2.24 34.51
N PHE A 341 9.69 2.04 33.19
CA PHE A 341 10.20 2.95 32.17
C PHE A 341 9.14 3.38 31.15
N THR A 342 8.12 2.56 30.89
CA THR A 342 7.16 2.77 29.81
C THR A 342 5.71 2.61 30.26
N GLU A 343 4.83 3.39 29.62
CA GLU A 343 3.39 3.27 29.76
C GLU A 343 2.77 3.24 28.36
N LYS A 344 2.03 2.19 28.04
CA LYS A 344 1.42 1.97 26.73
C LYS A 344 -0.06 1.65 26.88
N THR A 345 -0.87 2.34 26.07
CA THR A 345 -2.31 2.07 26.01
C THR A 345 -2.65 1.46 24.67
N MET A 346 -3.39 0.35 24.68
CA MET A 346 -3.75 -0.41 23.48
C MET A 346 -5.23 -0.78 23.48
N LYS A 347 -5.82 -0.82 22.28
CA LYS A 347 -7.19 -1.33 22.10
C LYS A 347 -7.19 -2.85 22.05
N LEU A 348 -8.11 -3.51 22.76
CA LEU A 348 -8.38 -4.95 22.65
C LEU A 348 -9.74 -5.21 22.01
N VAL A 349 -9.84 -6.23 21.16
CA VAL A 349 -11.10 -6.62 20.49
C VAL A 349 -11.40 -8.10 20.72
N LYS A 350 -12.50 -8.39 21.43
CA LYS A 350 -13.00 -9.76 21.64
C LYS A 350 -14.20 -10.03 20.70
N ASN A 351 -14.00 -10.93 19.75
CA ASN A 351 -14.96 -11.33 18.71
C ASN A 351 -15.80 -12.55 19.13
N GLN A 352 -16.80 -12.90 18.31
CA GLN A 352 -17.57 -14.16 18.42
C GLN A 352 -16.72 -15.39 18.13
#